data_AF-A0A960DZD6-F1
#
_entry.id   AF-A0A960DZD6-F1
#
_cell.length_a   1.000
_cell.length_b   1.000
_cell.length_c   1.000
_cell.angle_alpha   90.00
_cell.angle_beta   90.00
_cell.angle_gamma   90.00
#
_symmetry.space_group_name_H-M   'P 1'
#
loop_
_entity.id
_entity.type
_entity.pdbx_description
1 polymer ?
#
loop_
_entity_poly.entity_id
_entity_poly.type
_entity_poly.pdbx_seq_one_letter_code
_entity_poly.pdbx_strand_id
1 'polypeptide(L)' 'PTAEEVAGLNERFADAVAEGPIVATEPLPAERSGDDHLDLPRLAMVWRQRSVGDLHRLIRACNALPSARG' A
#
# COMPACT_ATOMS: atom_id res chain seq x y z
N PRO A 1 2.80 -7.66 -1.10
CA PRO A 1 4.21 -7.22 -1.14
C PRO A 1 5.08 -7.95 -0.13
N THR A 2 6.35 -8.17 -0.47
CA THR A 2 7.39 -8.64 0.46
C THR A 2 7.86 -7.49 1.36
N ALA A 3 8.60 -7.81 2.43
CA ALA A 3 9.18 -6.79 3.32
C ALA A 3 10.12 -5.82 2.58
N GLU A 4 10.91 -6.34 1.63
CA GLU A 4 11.83 -5.55 0.82
C GLU A 4 11.08 -4.59 -0.13
N GLU A 5 10.01 -5.07 -0.78
CA GLU A 5 9.17 -4.22 -1.63
C GLU A 5 8.51 -3.11 -0.82
N VAL A 6 8.05 -3.40 0.40
CA VAL A 6 7.49 -2.38 1.31
C VAL A 6 8.55 -1.36 1.73
N ALA A 7 9.80 -1.79 1.98
CA ALA A 7 10.90 -0.87 2.27
C ALA A 7 11.16 0.09 1.09
N GLY A 8 11.21 -0.44 -0.14
CA GLY A 8 11.38 0.39 -1.34
C GLY A 8 10.24 1.37 -1.58
N LEU A 9 8.99 0.97 -1.25
CA LEU A 9 7.86 1.91 -1.27
C LEU A 9 8.01 3.02 -0.23
N ASN A 10 8.46 2.69 0.98
CA ASN A 10 8.70 3.67 2.04
C ASN A 10 9.78 4.69 1.66
N GLU A 11 10.88 4.25 1.06
CA GLU A 11 11.93 5.16 0.58
C GLU A 11 11.40 6.10 -0.50
N ARG A 12 10.65 5.57 -1.47
CA ARG A 12 10.18 6.34 -2.62
C ARG A 12 9.07 7.34 -2.27
N PHE A 13 8.25 7.05 -1.26
CA PHE A 13 7.04 7.81 -0.95
C PHE A 13 7.04 8.43 0.46
N ALA A 14 8.18 8.49 1.15
CA ALA A 14 8.30 9.07 2.50
C ALA A 14 7.66 10.46 2.61
N ASP A 15 7.84 11.31 1.59
CA ASP A 15 7.29 12.68 1.55
C ASP A 15 5.78 12.74 1.24
N ALA A 16 5.15 11.62 0.88
CA ALA A 16 3.71 11.56 0.63
C ALA A 16 2.94 10.95 1.81
N VAL A 17 3.64 10.28 2.73
CA VAL A 17 3.06 9.73 3.97
C VAL A 17 3.05 10.81 5.05
N ALA A 18 1.89 11.01 5.67
CA ALA A 18 1.68 12.01 6.71
C ALA A 18 2.22 11.54 8.06
N GLU A 19 2.00 10.26 8.38
CA GLU A 19 2.32 9.67 9.68
C GLU A 19 2.76 8.22 9.51
N GLY A 20 3.86 7.87 10.19
CA GLY A 20 4.44 6.53 10.15
C GLY A 20 4.90 6.11 8.75
N PRO A 21 5.23 4.82 8.59
CA PRO A 21 5.54 4.22 7.29
C PRO A 21 4.29 3.59 6.64
N ILE A 22 4.44 3.22 5.37
CA ILE A 22 3.61 2.22 4.70
C ILE A 22 3.90 0.86 5.34
N VAL A 23 2.86 0.14 5.74
CA VAL A 23 2.98 -1.19 6.36
C VAL A 23 2.14 -2.22 5.61
N ALA A 24 2.61 -3.45 5.56
CA ALA A 24 1.77 -4.59 5.19
C ALA A 24 0.83 -4.93 6.36
N THR A 25 -0.41 -5.30 6.05
CA THR A 25 -1.41 -5.69 7.05
C THR A 25 -2.18 -6.91 6.55
N GLU A 26 -2.89 -7.58 7.46
CA GLU A 26 -3.97 -8.49 7.09
C GLU A 26 -5.20 -7.69 6.63
N PRO A 27 -6.16 -8.33 5.92
CA PRO A 27 -7.44 -7.71 5.59
C PRO A 27 -8.12 -7.18 6.86
N LEU A 28 -8.65 -5.96 6.78
CA LEU A 28 -9.37 -5.31 7.86
C LEU A 28 -10.69 -6.05 8.15
N PRO A 29 -11.26 -5.92 9.37
CA PRO A 29 -12.50 -6.58 9.73
C PRO A 29 -13.66 -6.31 8.75
N ALA A 30 -13.75 -5.09 8.21
CA ALA A 30 -14.75 -4.71 7.22
C ALA A 30 -14.59 -5.48 5.89
N GLU A 31 -13.35 -5.69 5.42
CA GLU A 31 -13.06 -6.47 4.21
C GLU A 31 -13.43 -7.94 4.40
N ARG A 32 -13.08 -8.53 5.56
CA ARG A 32 -13.43 -9.92 5.90
C ARG A 32 -14.93 -10.16 5.93
N SER A 33 -15.69 -9.19 6.47
CA SER A 33 -17.15 -9.30 6.53
C SER A 33 -17.81 -9.22 5.15
N GLY A 34 -17.15 -8.61 4.17
CA GLY A 34 -17.64 -8.46 2.80
C GLY A 34 -17.09 -9.49 1.81
N ASP A 35 -16.20 -10.40 2.25
CA ASP A 35 -15.45 -11.34 1.40
C ASP A 35 -14.67 -10.64 0.26
N ASP A 36 -14.13 -9.46 0.55
CA ASP A 36 -13.56 -8.58 -0.47
C ASP A 36 -12.12 -8.99 -0.81
N HIS A 37 -11.97 -9.86 -1.81
CA HIS A 37 -10.68 -10.27 -2.40
C HIS A 37 -9.61 -10.62 -1.36
N LEU A 38 -9.95 -11.37 -0.31
CA LEU A 38 -9.12 -11.54 0.90
C LEU A 38 -7.70 -12.08 0.64
N ASP A 39 -7.50 -12.74 -0.50
CA ASP A 39 -6.23 -13.34 -0.91
C ASP A 39 -5.19 -12.29 -1.35
N LEU A 40 -5.63 -11.08 -1.69
CA LEU A 40 -4.71 -10.04 -2.13
C LEU A 40 -3.85 -9.51 -0.96
N PRO A 41 -2.61 -9.11 -1.21
CA PRO A 41 -1.83 -8.41 -0.19
C PRO A 41 -2.40 -7.02 0.13
N ARG A 42 -2.40 -6.61 1.41
CA ARG A 42 -2.84 -5.28 1.85
C ARG A 42 -1.68 -4.39 2.26
N LEU A 43 -1.83 -3.09 2.00
CA LEU A 43 -0.97 -2.03 2.53
C LEU A 43 -1.83 -1.00 3.26
N ALA A 44 -1.36 -0.54 4.42
CA ALA A 44 -1.96 0.55 5.18
C ALA A 44 -0.96 1.69 5.36
N MET A 45 -1.45 2.93 5.32
CA MET A 45 -0.64 4.15 5.49
C MET A 45 -1.55 5.34 5.79
N VAL A 46 -1.00 6.40 6.39
CA VAL A 46 -1.67 7.69 6.52
C VAL A 46 -1.18 8.61 5.41
N TRP A 47 -2.00 8.88 4.39
CA TRP A 47 -1.58 9.69 3.24
C TRP A 47 -1.77 11.20 3.47
N ARG A 48 -0.87 12.04 2.93
CA ARG A 48 -1.05 13.50 2.95
C ARG A 48 -2.19 13.91 2.03
N GLN A 49 -3.27 14.47 2.61
CA GLN A 49 -4.46 14.91 1.85
C GLN A 49 -4.13 15.88 0.69
N ARG A 50 -3.13 16.75 0.86
CA ARG A 50 -2.67 17.70 -0.17
C ARG A 50 -1.91 17.04 -1.33
N SER A 51 -1.57 15.76 -1.21
CA SER A 51 -0.81 14.96 -2.19
C SER A 51 -1.67 13.81 -2.76
N VAL A 52 -2.99 13.85 -2.62
CA VAL A 52 -3.88 12.80 -3.15
C VAL A 52 -3.75 12.65 -4.66
N GLY A 53 -3.44 13.74 -5.38
CA GLY A 53 -3.14 13.70 -6.81
C GLY A 53 -2.00 12.74 -7.17
N ASP A 54 -1.07 12.47 -6.25
CA ASP A 54 0.06 11.56 -6.46
C ASP A 54 -0.23 10.10 -6.04
N LEU A 55 -1.40 9.81 -5.47
CA LEU A 55 -1.77 8.45 -5.06
C LEU A 55 -1.75 7.48 -6.25
N HIS A 56 -2.10 7.96 -7.45
CA HIS A 56 -2.01 7.15 -8.67
C HIS A 56 -0.58 6.65 -8.95
N ARG A 57 0.46 7.38 -8.53
CA ARG A 57 1.86 6.97 -8.69
C ARG A 57 2.19 5.81 -7.76
N LEU A 58 1.67 5.83 -6.53
CA LEU A 58 1.79 4.72 -5.59
C LEU A 58 1.09 3.47 -6.12
N ILE A 59 -0.15 3.60 -6.60
CA ILE A 59 -0.90 2.48 -7.18
C ILE A 59 -0.13 1.86 -8.36
N ARG A 60 0.42 2.68 -9.26
CA ARG A 60 1.27 2.19 -10.37
C ARG A 60 2.53 1.49 -9.87
N ALA A 61 3.17 2.01 -8.81
CA ALA A 61 4.34 1.37 -8.21
C ALA A 61 3.99 0.00 -7.61
N CYS A 62 2.88 -0.10 -6.87
CA CYS A 62 2.37 -1.37 -6.33
C CYS A 62 2.10 -2.38 -7.44
N ASN A 63 1.41 -1.97 -8.51
CA ASN A 63 1.10 -2.86 -9.64
C ASN A 63 2.35 -3.28 -10.44
N ALA A 64 3.46 -2.55 -10.32
CA ALA A 64 4.72 -2.89 -10.96
C ALA A 64 5.57 -3.87 -10.13
N LEU A 65 5.21 -4.12 -8.86
CA LEU A 65 5.95 -5.04 -7.99
C LEU A 65 5.90 -6.47 -8.55
N PRO A 66 7.00 -7.23 -8.43
CA PRO A 66 7.00 -8.66 -8.73
C PRO A 66 5.88 -9.43 -8.02
N SER A 67 5.63 -9.12 -6.74
CA SER A 67 4.57 -9.79 -5.96
C SER A 67 3.14 -9.48 -6.43
N ALA A 68 2.94 -8.47 -7.28
CA ALA A 68 1.63 -8.12 -7.84
C ALA A 68 1.32 -8.81 -9.17
N ARG A 69 2.30 -9.52 -9.76
CA ARG A 69 2.17 -10.21 -11.06
C ARG A 69 2.00 -11.73 -10.92
N GLY A 70 2.06 -12.24 -9.68
CA GLY A 70 1.90 -13.65 -9.34
C GLY A 70 0.44 -14.03 -9.13
#